data_AF-A0A9D8JKE2-F1
#
_entry.id   AF-A0A9D8JKE2-F1
#
_cell.length_a   1.000
_cell.length_b   1.000
_cell.length_c   1.000
_cell.angle_alpha   90.00
_cell.angle_beta   90.00
_cell.angle_gamma   90.00
#
_symmetry.space_group_name_H-M   'P 1'
#
loop_
_entity.id
_entity.type
_entity.pdbx_description
1 polymer ?
#
loop_
_entity_poly.entity_id
_entity_poly.type
_entity_poly.pdbx_seq_one_letter_code
_entity_poly.pdbx_strand_id
1 'polypeptide(L)'
;MEKNLLRPYRFFLKDSIRKRVDFSLTDQNRGMDPPPIEKPYPADALRIDLVKPAEWKHIPNIDLTKAIRNRQSRRMYKREPLTLEEVSFLLWTTQGVRGEVEWGHAYRTVPSAGCRHALETYLAVFRLEGLDAGIYRYLPLSHQLLFEFSEKNLAGKIVSATFGQPYAGNSSLTFIWTAIPYRMEWRYGLAAHRVIAMDAGHVCQNLYLACEAIGAGTCAIGAYDQEAMDQLLHLDGEEEFVIYMAPVGKV
;
A
#
# COMPACT_ATOMS: atom_id res chain seq x y z
N MET A 1 -24.42 7.24 22.65
CA MET A 1 -24.48 6.33 21.49
C MET A 1 -24.91 4.95 21.96
N GLU A 2 -26.02 4.42 21.45
CA GLU A 2 -26.55 3.12 21.90
C GLU A 2 -25.62 1.97 21.55
N LYS A 3 -25.32 1.10 22.53
CA LYS A 3 -24.41 -0.04 22.34
C LYS A 3 -24.86 -0.99 21.24
N ASN A 4 -26.17 -1.06 20.96
CA ASN A 4 -26.73 -1.92 19.92
C ASN A 4 -26.33 -1.47 18.51
N LEU A 5 -26.28 -0.17 18.25
CA LEU A 5 -25.84 0.39 16.97
C LEU A 5 -24.39 0.02 16.64
N LEU A 6 -23.54 -0.16 17.65
CA LEU A 6 -22.12 -0.49 17.48
C LEU A 6 -21.84 -1.98 17.28
N ARG A 7 -22.81 -2.86 17.55
CA ARG A 7 -22.59 -4.31 17.54
C ARG A 7 -22.16 -4.84 16.16
N PRO A 8 -22.81 -4.47 15.04
CA PRO A 8 -22.41 -4.96 13.71
C PRO A 8 -20.98 -4.52 13.34
N TYR A 9 -20.64 -3.25 13.56
CA TYR A 9 -19.30 -2.71 13.28
C TYR A 9 -18.20 -3.38 14.13
N ARG A 10 -18.50 -3.73 15.38
CA ARG A 10 -17.57 -4.50 16.22
C ARG A 10 -17.46 -5.95 15.76
N PHE A 11 -18.53 -6.53 15.25
CA PHE A 11 -18.51 -7.90 14.74
C PHE A 11 -17.60 -8.03 13.52
N PHE A 12 -17.55 -7.01 12.67
CA PHE A 12 -16.62 -6.91 11.54
C PHE A 12 -15.14 -7.04 11.95
N LEU A 13 -14.73 -6.68 13.16
CA LEU A 13 -13.33 -6.85 13.58
C LEU A 13 -13.07 -8.17 14.34
N LYS A 14 -14.11 -9.00 14.55
CA LYS A 14 -14.01 -10.24 15.31
C LYS A 14 -13.80 -11.44 14.40
N ASP A 15 -12.94 -12.34 14.86
CA ASP A 15 -12.74 -13.64 14.21
C ASP A 15 -13.85 -14.67 14.54
N SER A 16 -14.90 -14.26 15.29
CA SER A 16 -16.08 -15.09 15.53
C SER A 16 -16.82 -15.48 14.25
N ILE A 17 -16.57 -14.76 13.14
CA ILE A 17 -17.04 -15.11 11.80
C ILE A 17 -16.65 -16.53 11.39
N ARG A 18 -15.48 -17.03 11.83
CA ARG A 18 -15.02 -18.41 11.53
C ARG A 18 -15.90 -19.51 12.07
N LYS A 19 -16.72 -19.22 13.10
CA LYS A 19 -17.71 -20.17 13.63
C LYS A 19 -19.00 -20.23 12.81
N ARG A 20 -19.13 -19.36 11.81
CA ARG A 20 -20.35 -19.18 10.99
C ARG A 20 -20.12 -19.41 9.51
N VAL A 21 -18.86 -19.46 9.08
CA VAL A 21 -18.47 -19.65 7.67
C VAL A 21 -18.01 -21.09 7.50
N ASP A 22 -18.58 -21.77 6.51
CA ASP A 22 -18.05 -23.04 6.03
C ASP A 22 -16.90 -22.77 5.06
N PHE A 23 -15.67 -23.00 5.52
CA PHE A 23 -14.49 -22.75 4.70
C PHE A 23 -14.32 -23.76 3.57
N SER A 24 -14.98 -24.92 3.60
CA SER A 24 -14.91 -25.88 2.49
C SER A 24 -15.49 -25.31 1.19
N LEU A 25 -16.32 -24.26 1.30
CA LEU A 25 -16.96 -23.58 0.18
C LEU A 25 -16.11 -22.44 -0.41
N THR A 26 -14.94 -22.13 0.15
CA THR A 26 -14.06 -21.12 -0.45
C THR A 26 -13.51 -21.63 -1.78
N ASP A 27 -13.25 -20.71 -2.70
CA ASP A 27 -12.77 -21.07 -4.04
C ASP A 27 -11.42 -21.81 -4.01
N GLN A 28 -10.56 -21.48 -3.03
CA GLN A 28 -9.37 -22.30 -2.74
C GLN A 28 -9.70 -23.77 -2.46
N ASN A 29 -10.65 -24.05 -1.54
CA ASN A 29 -10.98 -25.43 -1.16
C ASN A 29 -11.79 -26.16 -2.23
N ARG A 30 -12.44 -25.41 -3.13
CA ARG A 30 -13.12 -25.95 -4.32
C ARG A 30 -12.16 -26.22 -5.49
N GLY A 31 -10.86 -25.90 -5.35
CA GLY A 31 -9.85 -26.14 -6.36
C GLY A 31 -9.88 -25.15 -7.52
N MET A 32 -10.50 -23.98 -7.34
CA MET A 32 -10.48 -22.90 -8.33
C MET A 32 -9.10 -22.24 -8.39
N ASP A 33 -8.69 -21.80 -9.57
CA ASP A 33 -7.41 -21.12 -9.75
C ASP A 33 -7.32 -19.85 -8.88
N PRO A 34 -6.14 -19.57 -8.29
CA PRO A 34 -5.93 -18.38 -7.49
C PRO A 34 -5.97 -17.12 -8.38
N PRO A 35 -6.50 -15.99 -7.87
CA PRO A 35 -6.40 -14.73 -8.58
C PRO A 35 -4.94 -14.28 -8.73
N PRO A 36 -4.63 -13.44 -9.75
CA PRO A 36 -3.28 -12.93 -9.98
C PRO A 36 -2.69 -12.25 -8.73
N ILE A 37 -1.41 -12.52 -8.47
CA ILE A 37 -0.66 -11.95 -7.33
C ILE A 37 -0.22 -10.50 -7.54
N GLU A 38 -0.34 -9.99 -8.77
CA GLU A 38 -0.08 -8.61 -9.20
C GLU A 38 -1.21 -8.22 -10.15
N LYS A 39 -1.72 -6.97 -10.04
CA LYS A 39 -2.82 -6.52 -10.89
C LYS A 39 -2.32 -6.40 -12.34
N PRO A 40 -3.01 -7.01 -13.33
CA PRO A 40 -2.61 -6.93 -14.72
C PRO A 40 -2.45 -5.49 -15.23
N TYR A 41 -1.65 -5.33 -16.28
CA TYR A 41 -1.44 -4.06 -16.98
C TYR A 41 -1.14 -4.31 -18.46
N PRO A 42 -1.36 -3.32 -19.35
CA PRO A 42 -1.05 -3.46 -20.76
C PRO A 42 0.44 -3.71 -21.00
N ALA A 43 0.78 -4.58 -21.95
CA ALA A 43 2.16 -4.96 -22.23
C ALA A 43 3.04 -3.81 -22.74
N ASP A 44 2.42 -2.80 -23.36
CA ASP A 44 3.01 -1.59 -23.91
C ASP A 44 3.00 -0.41 -22.93
N ALA A 45 2.52 -0.62 -21.70
CA ALA A 45 2.46 0.45 -20.71
C ALA A 45 3.85 0.96 -20.33
N LEU A 46 3.94 2.27 -20.08
CA LEU A 46 5.19 2.92 -19.69
C LEU A 46 5.62 2.42 -18.30
N ARG A 47 6.80 1.80 -18.24
CA ARG A 47 7.39 1.29 -17.01
C ARG A 47 8.76 1.91 -16.77
N ILE A 48 9.05 2.19 -15.51
CA ILE A 48 10.31 2.72 -15.03
C ILE A 48 10.98 1.67 -14.15
N ASP A 49 12.23 1.33 -14.46
CA ASP A 49 13.04 0.44 -13.64
C ASP A 49 13.37 1.08 -12.29
N LEU A 50 13.17 0.34 -11.21
CA LEU A 50 13.59 0.73 -9.87
C LEU A 50 14.98 0.18 -9.57
N VAL A 51 15.72 0.88 -8.71
CA VAL A 51 17.05 0.46 -8.28
C VAL A 51 16.91 -0.77 -7.38
N LYS A 52 17.48 -1.90 -7.79
CA LYS A 52 17.33 -3.17 -7.10
C LYS A 52 18.08 -3.18 -5.76
N PRO A 53 17.65 -4.00 -4.77
CA PRO A 53 18.32 -4.11 -3.47
C PRO A 53 19.84 -4.36 -3.52
N ALA A 54 20.32 -5.13 -4.50
CA ALA A 54 21.74 -5.43 -4.67
C ALA A 54 22.55 -4.25 -5.24
N GLU A 55 21.89 -3.22 -5.76
CA GLU A 55 22.48 -2.09 -6.47
C GLU A 55 22.42 -0.79 -5.64
N TRP A 56 21.82 -0.82 -4.45
CA TRP A 56 21.76 0.34 -3.57
C TRP A 56 23.16 0.76 -3.10
N LYS A 57 23.45 2.05 -3.28
CA LYS A 57 24.69 2.74 -2.89
C LYS A 57 24.44 3.75 -1.77
N HIS A 58 23.25 4.37 -1.74
CA HIS A 58 22.97 5.51 -0.86
C HIS A 58 21.92 5.21 0.21
N ILE A 59 21.46 3.97 0.33
CA ILE A 59 20.56 3.55 1.41
C ILE A 59 21.41 3.17 2.64
N PRO A 60 21.36 3.95 3.72
CA PRO A 60 22.18 3.68 4.89
C PRO A 60 21.59 2.54 5.72
N ASN A 61 22.47 1.82 6.42
CA ASN A 61 22.03 0.85 7.43
C ASN A 61 21.45 1.57 8.64
N ILE A 62 20.37 1.02 9.20
CA ILE A 62 19.79 1.46 10.47
C ILE A 62 19.60 0.27 11.40
N ASP A 63 19.98 0.43 12.66
CA ASP A 63 19.64 -0.54 13.70
C ASP A 63 18.11 -0.55 13.94
N LEU A 64 17.51 -1.74 14.03
CA LEU A 64 16.07 -1.88 14.19
C LEU A 64 15.57 -1.23 15.50
N THR A 65 16.32 -1.35 16.60
CA THR A 65 15.94 -0.72 17.88
C THR A 65 15.95 0.79 17.76
N LYS A 66 16.94 1.35 17.04
CA LYS A 66 17.00 2.78 16.72
C LYS A 66 15.83 3.21 15.84
N ALA A 67 15.49 2.47 14.78
CA ALA A 67 14.36 2.78 13.93
C ALA A 67 13.04 2.82 14.72
N ILE A 68 12.77 1.80 15.54
CA ILE A 68 11.56 1.73 16.37
C ILE A 68 11.49 2.89 17.37
N ARG A 69 12.62 3.23 18.01
CA ARG A 69 12.70 4.32 18.98
C ARG A 69 12.48 5.70 18.34
N ASN A 70 13.04 5.92 17.16
CA ASN A 70 12.98 7.21 16.47
C ASN A 70 11.65 7.44 15.76
N ARG A 71 10.98 6.35 15.34
CA ARG A 71 9.73 6.40 14.58
C ARG A 71 8.70 7.29 15.26
N GLN A 72 8.14 8.21 14.48
CA GLN A 72 7.06 9.11 14.86
C GLN A 72 6.23 9.51 13.65
N SER A 73 4.99 9.94 13.85
CA SER A 73 4.16 10.49 12.78
C SER A 73 4.59 11.92 12.44
N ARG A 74 5.35 12.07 11.35
CA ARG A 74 5.86 13.37 10.89
C ARG A 74 4.92 13.93 9.82
N ARG A 75 4.45 15.17 10.02
CA ARG A 75 3.50 15.89 9.15
C ARG A 75 4.06 17.16 8.52
N MET A 76 5.34 17.44 8.78
CA MET A 76 6.09 18.58 8.26
C MET A 76 7.23 18.00 7.44
N TYR A 77 7.35 18.42 6.18
CA TYR A 77 8.34 17.90 5.24
C TYR A 77 9.12 19.06 4.63
N LYS A 78 10.40 18.81 4.33
CA LYS A 78 11.23 19.67 3.51
C LYS A 78 10.73 19.66 2.06
N ARG A 79 11.14 20.66 1.29
CA ARG A 79 10.86 20.73 -0.16
C ARG A 79 11.78 19.83 -0.99
N GLU A 80 12.85 19.33 -0.40
CA GLU A 80 13.80 18.39 -0.99
C GLU A 80 13.07 17.17 -1.59
N PRO A 81 13.34 16.81 -2.86
CA PRO A 81 12.77 15.62 -3.47
C PRO A 81 13.34 14.35 -2.82
N LEU A 82 12.61 13.24 -2.93
CA LEU A 82 13.22 11.93 -2.73
C LEU A 82 14.00 11.55 -3.99
N THR A 83 14.95 10.63 -3.87
CA THR A 83 15.60 10.01 -5.04
C THR A 83 14.82 8.76 -5.49
N LEU A 84 15.02 8.34 -6.75
CA LEU A 84 14.44 7.09 -7.24
C LEU A 84 14.94 5.88 -6.43
N GLU A 85 16.20 5.89 -5.99
CA GLU A 85 16.79 4.85 -5.15
C GLU A 85 16.09 4.76 -3.77
N GLU A 86 15.84 5.90 -3.12
CA GLU A 86 15.10 5.96 -1.86
C GLU A 86 13.69 5.39 -2.01
N VAL A 87 12.97 5.75 -3.09
CA VAL A 87 11.63 5.22 -3.35
C VAL A 87 11.66 3.74 -3.70
N SER A 88 12.65 3.28 -4.45
CA SER A 88 12.88 1.85 -4.75
C SER A 88 13.01 1.05 -3.45
N PHE A 89 13.79 1.57 -2.50
CA PHE A 89 13.94 1.00 -1.16
C PHE A 89 12.62 0.98 -0.37
N LEU A 90 11.87 2.08 -0.34
CA LEU A 90 10.57 2.13 0.35
C LEU A 90 9.54 1.16 -0.25
N LEU A 91 9.48 1.04 -1.57
CA LEU A 91 8.62 0.08 -2.28
C LEU A 91 9.04 -1.37 -2.00
N TRP A 92 10.34 -1.64 -2.00
CA TRP A 92 10.85 -2.97 -1.66
C TRP A 92 10.54 -3.34 -0.19
N THR A 93 10.75 -2.42 0.76
CA THR A 93 10.46 -2.70 2.18
C THR A 93 8.98 -2.93 2.46
N THR A 94 8.08 -2.37 1.65
CA THR A 94 6.63 -2.48 1.83
C THR A 94 6.02 -3.65 1.05
N GLN A 95 6.50 -3.96 -0.15
CA GLN A 95 5.91 -4.99 -1.00
C GLN A 95 6.90 -5.78 -1.87
N GLY A 96 8.22 -5.66 -1.65
CA GLY A 96 9.23 -6.39 -2.40
C GLY A 96 9.07 -7.92 -2.30
N VAL A 97 9.23 -8.61 -3.43
CA VAL A 97 9.17 -10.08 -3.52
C VAL A 97 10.48 -10.69 -3.00
N ARG A 98 10.36 -11.82 -2.31
CA ARG A 98 11.46 -12.59 -1.74
C ARG A 98 11.37 -14.04 -2.22
N GLY A 99 12.48 -14.60 -2.68
CA GLY A 99 12.52 -15.98 -3.15
C GLY A 99 11.75 -16.18 -4.45
N GLU A 100 11.35 -17.42 -4.71
CA GLU A 100 10.65 -17.80 -5.92
C GLU A 100 9.15 -17.46 -5.84
N VAL A 101 8.58 -17.15 -7.00
CA VAL A 101 7.14 -16.99 -7.18
C VAL A 101 6.57 -18.36 -7.49
N GLU A 102 5.69 -18.83 -6.63
CA GLU A 102 5.00 -20.10 -6.80
C GLU A 102 3.58 -19.87 -7.32
N TRP A 103 2.91 -20.95 -7.74
CA TRP A 103 1.56 -20.85 -8.28
C TRP A 103 0.60 -20.17 -7.29
N GLY A 104 0.15 -18.97 -7.65
CA GLY A 104 -0.81 -18.18 -6.89
C GLY A 104 -0.29 -17.49 -5.63
N HIS A 105 1.01 -17.51 -5.33
CA HIS A 105 1.56 -16.82 -4.16
C HIS A 105 3.04 -16.42 -4.32
N ALA A 106 3.46 -15.40 -3.58
CA ALA A 106 4.84 -14.95 -3.54
C ALA A 106 5.17 -14.43 -2.15
N TYR A 107 6.31 -14.84 -1.58
CA TYR A 107 6.75 -14.28 -0.32
C TYR A 107 7.14 -12.81 -0.51
N ARG A 108 6.73 -11.95 0.42
CA ARG A 108 7.11 -10.52 0.40
C ARG A 108 7.86 -10.12 1.66
N THR A 109 8.41 -8.91 1.66
CA THR A 109 9.06 -8.27 2.82
C THR A 109 8.08 -7.99 3.97
N VAL A 110 6.79 -8.00 3.69
CA VAL A 110 5.70 -7.82 4.66
C VAL A 110 4.86 -9.11 4.74
N PRO A 111 4.50 -9.59 5.94
CA PRO A 111 3.63 -10.75 6.09
C PRO A 111 2.21 -10.45 5.59
N SER A 112 1.58 -11.46 5.01
CA SER A 112 0.17 -11.42 4.61
C SER A 112 -0.54 -12.70 5.03
N ALA A 113 -1.79 -12.58 5.47
CA ALA A 113 -2.60 -13.75 5.80
C ALA A 113 -2.67 -14.73 4.62
N GLY A 114 -2.17 -15.95 4.83
CA GLY A 114 -2.20 -17.01 3.84
C GLY A 114 -1.40 -16.72 2.57
N CYS A 115 -0.43 -15.78 2.64
CA CYS A 115 0.41 -15.34 1.52
C CYS A 115 -0.42 -14.78 0.34
N ARG A 116 -1.54 -14.10 0.63
CA ARG A 116 -2.49 -13.66 -0.41
C ARG A 116 -2.22 -12.28 -0.98
N HIS A 117 -1.60 -11.39 -0.22
CA HIS A 117 -1.16 -10.06 -0.66
C HIS A 117 -2.25 -9.28 -1.41
N ALA A 118 -3.34 -8.97 -0.72
CA ALA A 118 -4.50 -8.29 -1.30
C ALA A 118 -4.23 -6.84 -1.73
N LEU A 119 -3.11 -6.25 -1.31
CA LEU A 119 -2.82 -4.84 -1.52
C LEU A 119 -2.05 -4.58 -2.81
N GLU A 120 -2.51 -3.61 -3.61
CA GLU A 120 -1.67 -2.92 -4.59
C GLU A 120 -1.10 -1.63 -3.95
N THR A 121 0.00 -1.12 -4.50
CA THR A 121 0.61 0.14 -4.03
C THR A 121 0.64 1.14 -5.18
N TYR A 122 -0.14 2.20 -5.05
CA TYR A 122 -0.07 3.38 -5.91
C TYR A 122 0.74 4.47 -5.21
N LEU A 123 1.40 5.31 -6.00
CA LEU A 123 2.11 6.50 -5.56
C LEU A 123 1.48 7.71 -6.24
N ALA A 124 0.97 8.66 -5.45
CA ALA A 124 0.77 10.02 -5.93
C ALA A 124 2.10 10.76 -5.79
N VAL A 125 2.83 10.93 -6.90
CA VAL A 125 4.14 11.57 -6.94
C VAL A 125 3.98 13.06 -7.17
N PHE A 126 4.59 13.87 -6.30
CA PHE A 126 4.61 15.33 -6.42
C PHE A 126 6.00 15.87 -6.73
N ARG A 127 7.03 15.31 -6.08
CA ARG A 127 8.43 15.71 -6.19
C ARG A 127 9.34 14.49 -6.01
N LEU A 128 9.81 13.94 -7.12
CA LEU A 128 10.78 12.84 -7.14
C LEU A 128 11.87 13.17 -8.16
N GLU A 129 13.12 12.91 -7.81
CA GLU A 129 14.24 13.14 -8.73
C GLU A 129 14.12 12.21 -9.95
N GLY A 130 14.16 12.80 -11.15
CA GLY A 130 14.13 12.05 -12.42
C GLY A 130 12.77 11.46 -12.79
N LEU A 131 11.69 11.83 -12.09
CA LEU A 131 10.34 11.36 -12.40
C LEU A 131 9.32 12.51 -12.31
N ASP A 132 8.46 12.60 -13.32
CA ASP A 132 7.40 13.61 -13.36
C ASP A 132 6.32 13.36 -12.30
N ALA A 133 5.56 14.41 -11.99
CA ALA A 133 4.40 14.29 -11.11
C ALA A 133 3.27 13.49 -11.80
N GLY A 134 2.65 12.59 -11.04
CA GLY A 134 1.61 11.72 -11.58
C GLY A 134 1.22 10.60 -10.61
N ILE A 135 0.31 9.74 -11.07
CA ILE A 135 -0.02 8.49 -10.41
C ILE A 135 0.82 7.39 -11.03
N TYR A 136 1.50 6.64 -10.17
CA TYR A 136 2.26 5.46 -10.53
C TYR A 136 1.75 4.27 -9.72
N ARG A 137 1.88 3.06 -10.25
CA ARG A 137 1.62 1.82 -9.52
C ARG A 137 2.89 0.98 -9.45
N TYR A 138 3.15 0.41 -8.27
CA TYR A 138 4.28 -0.48 -8.08
C TYR A 138 3.98 -1.88 -8.61
N LEU A 139 4.89 -2.39 -9.42
CA LEU A 139 4.90 -3.76 -9.94
C LEU A 139 5.91 -4.59 -9.13
N PRO A 140 5.47 -5.27 -8.06
CA PRO A 140 6.37 -6.02 -7.18
C PRO A 140 7.12 -7.16 -7.86
N LEU A 141 6.56 -7.78 -8.91
CA LEU A 141 7.19 -8.92 -9.59
C LEU A 141 8.40 -8.51 -10.42
N SER A 142 8.29 -7.41 -11.15
CA SER A 142 9.39 -6.88 -11.96
C SER A 142 10.24 -5.84 -11.24
N HIS A 143 9.81 -5.38 -10.06
CA HIS A 143 10.40 -4.26 -9.33
C HIS A 143 10.48 -3.01 -10.21
N GLN A 144 9.31 -2.55 -10.66
CA GLN A 144 9.17 -1.39 -11.55
C GLN A 144 8.03 -0.48 -11.07
N LEU A 145 8.03 0.76 -11.54
CA LEU A 145 6.86 1.63 -11.50
C LEU A 145 6.16 1.61 -12.85
N LEU A 146 4.88 1.33 -12.85
CA LEU A 146 3.97 1.58 -13.96
C LEU A 146 3.49 3.03 -13.88
N PHE A 147 3.59 3.79 -14.96
CA PHE A 147 2.94 5.10 -15.04
C PHE A 147 1.46 4.90 -15.41
N GLU A 148 0.55 5.30 -14.51
CA GLU A 148 -0.89 5.18 -14.74
C GLU A 148 -1.40 6.40 -15.51
N PHE A 149 -1.19 7.60 -14.97
CA PHE A 149 -1.59 8.86 -15.60
C PHE A 149 -0.99 10.09 -14.92
N SER A 150 -1.03 11.22 -15.62
CA SER A 150 -0.78 12.54 -15.03
C SER A 150 -2.09 13.18 -14.60
N GLU A 151 -2.02 14.02 -13.56
CA GLU A 151 -3.21 14.67 -13.01
C GLU A 151 -2.92 16.14 -12.66
N LYS A 152 -3.80 17.03 -13.13
CA LYS A 152 -3.69 18.46 -12.87
C LYS A 152 -4.07 18.73 -11.42
N ASN A 153 -3.22 19.51 -10.74
CA ASN A 153 -3.40 19.83 -9.31
C ASN A 153 -3.52 18.58 -8.43
N LEU A 154 -2.75 17.53 -8.73
CA LEU A 154 -2.77 16.26 -8.00
C LEU A 154 -2.60 16.47 -6.48
N ALA A 155 -1.66 17.33 -6.05
CA ALA A 155 -1.47 17.65 -4.63
C ALA A 155 -2.73 18.24 -3.98
N GLY A 156 -3.41 19.18 -4.66
CA GLY A 156 -4.65 19.76 -4.16
C GLY A 156 -5.79 18.75 -4.09
N LYS A 157 -5.91 17.86 -5.08
CA LYS A 157 -6.90 16.77 -5.10
C LYS A 157 -6.67 15.78 -3.95
N ILE A 158 -5.43 15.39 -3.70
CA ILE A 158 -5.06 14.54 -2.55
C ILE A 158 -5.41 15.21 -1.22
N VAL A 159 -5.12 16.51 -1.05
CA VAL A 159 -5.50 17.25 0.16
C VAL A 159 -7.02 17.29 0.33
N SER A 160 -7.78 17.55 -0.74
CA SER A 160 -9.24 17.55 -0.71
C SER A 160 -9.81 16.19 -0.31
N ALA A 161 -9.38 15.13 -0.97
CA ALA A 161 -9.83 13.76 -0.71
C ALA A 161 -9.38 13.22 0.66
N THR A 162 -8.38 13.86 1.30
CA THR A 162 -8.00 13.56 2.69
C THR A 162 -8.61 14.55 3.69
N PHE A 163 -9.81 15.07 3.41
CA PHE A 163 -10.54 16.01 4.28
C PHE A 163 -9.74 17.25 4.67
N GLY A 164 -8.96 17.79 3.72
CA GLY A 164 -8.19 19.01 3.93
C GLY A 164 -6.90 18.83 4.72
N GLN A 165 -6.38 17.60 4.86
CA GLN A 165 -5.11 17.33 5.55
C GLN A 165 -3.92 17.78 4.69
N PRO A 166 -3.29 18.95 4.95
CA PRO A 166 -2.37 19.58 3.99
C PRO A 166 -1.07 18.81 3.83
N TYR A 167 -0.66 18.03 4.84
CA TYR A 167 0.55 17.23 4.79
C TYR A 167 0.48 16.11 3.75
N ALA A 168 -0.71 15.68 3.34
CA ALA A 168 -0.90 14.67 2.30
C ALA A 168 -0.44 15.13 0.90
N GLY A 169 -0.59 16.42 0.58
CA GLY A 169 -0.12 17.01 -0.69
C GLY A 169 1.18 17.80 -0.58
N ASN A 170 1.66 18.10 0.63
CA ASN A 170 2.93 18.79 0.85
C ASN A 170 4.15 17.87 0.93
N SER A 171 3.94 16.56 1.04
CA SER A 171 4.96 15.51 0.98
C SER A 171 5.66 15.47 -0.38
N SER A 172 6.67 14.61 -0.53
CA SER A 172 7.33 14.35 -1.81
C SER A 172 6.46 13.42 -2.68
N LEU A 173 5.82 12.45 -2.04
CA LEU A 173 4.81 11.58 -2.63
C LEU A 173 3.88 11.04 -1.55
N THR A 174 2.80 10.39 -1.95
CA THR A 174 1.90 9.66 -1.05
C THR A 174 1.75 8.23 -1.51
N PHE A 175 2.08 7.28 -0.63
CA PHE A 175 1.72 5.89 -0.79
C PHE A 175 0.22 5.75 -0.58
N ILE A 176 -0.45 5.10 -1.52
CA ILE A 176 -1.87 4.80 -1.48
C ILE A 176 -2.02 3.30 -1.68
N TRP A 177 -2.44 2.60 -0.63
CA TRP A 177 -2.71 1.18 -0.71
C TRP A 177 -4.18 0.98 -1.03
N THR A 178 -4.43 0.27 -2.13
CA THR A 178 -5.75 -0.27 -2.46
C THR A 178 -5.81 -1.72 -2.03
N ALA A 179 -7.02 -2.25 -1.87
CA ALA A 179 -7.25 -3.67 -1.69
C ALA A 179 -8.01 -4.21 -2.90
N ILE A 180 -7.57 -5.36 -3.41
CA ILE A 180 -8.36 -6.25 -4.25
C ILE A 180 -8.86 -7.37 -3.32
N PRO A 181 -10.07 -7.26 -2.74
CA PRO A 181 -10.52 -8.14 -1.67
C PRO A 181 -10.53 -9.61 -2.07
N TYR A 182 -10.88 -9.89 -3.33
CA TYR A 182 -10.99 -11.26 -3.83
C TYR A 182 -9.69 -12.08 -3.68
N ARG A 183 -8.51 -11.44 -3.70
CA ARG A 183 -7.24 -12.14 -3.41
C ARG A 183 -7.25 -12.83 -2.06
N MET A 184 -7.89 -12.21 -1.07
CA MET A 184 -8.01 -12.72 0.28
C MET A 184 -9.28 -13.57 0.44
N GLU A 185 -10.39 -13.19 -0.18
CA GLU A 185 -11.67 -13.91 -0.12
C GLU A 185 -11.61 -15.28 -0.81
N TRP A 186 -10.83 -15.41 -1.88
CA TRP A 186 -10.55 -16.71 -2.51
C TRP A 186 -10.13 -17.77 -1.48
N ARG A 187 -9.39 -17.37 -0.44
CA ARG A 187 -8.97 -18.24 0.67
C ARG A 187 -9.89 -18.18 1.88
N TYR A 188 -10.33 -16.99 2.28
CA TYR A 188 -10.95 -16.75 3.58
C TYR A 188 -12.45 -16.42 3.52
N GLY A 189 -13.03 -16.30 2.33
CA GLY A 189 -14.41 -15.89 2.09
C GLY A 189 -14.78 -14.67 2.94
N LEU A 190 -15.92 -14.75 3.62
CA LEU A 190 -16.43 -13.68 4.47
C LEU A 190 -15.51 -13.28 5.65
N ALA A 191 -14.46 -14.04 5.95
CA ALA A 191 -13.50 -13.70 7.01
C ALA A 191 -12.31 -12.84 6.52
N ALA A 192 -12.26 -12.49 5.23
CA ALA A 192 -11.12 -11.79 4.61
C ALA A 192 -10.89 -10.37 5.14
N HIS A 193 -11.95 -9.58 5.31
CA HIS A 193 -11.89 -8.15 5.66
C HIS A 193 -10.96 -7.83 6.85
N ARG A 194 -11.05 -8.62 7.93
CA ARG A 194 -10.22 -8.43 9.13
C ARG A 194 -8.73 -8.59 8.83
N VAL A 195 -8.37 -9.59 8.02
CA VAL A 195 -6.97 -9.87 7.72
C VAL A 195 -6.41 -8.92 6.66
N ILE A 196 -7.23 -8.39 5.75
CA ILE A 196 -6.83 -7.29 4.86
C ILE A 196 -6.44 -6.06 5.68
N ALA A 197 -7.24 -5.69 6.69
CA ALA A 197 -6.93 -4.56 7.57
C ALA A 197 -5.64 -4.76 8.38
N MET A 198 -5.33 -5.99 8.77
CA MET A 198 -4.06 -6.33 9.43
C MET A 198 -2.87 -6.17 8.49
N ASP A 199 -2.99 -6.67 7.26
CA ASP A 199 -1.96 -6.54 6.23
C ASP A 199 -1.66 -5.06 5.92
N ALA A 200 -2.70 -4.21 5.88
CA ALA A 200 -2.56 -2.75 5.74
C ALA A 200 -1.75 -2.13 6.90
N GLY A 201 -1.94 -2.61 8.13
CA GLY A 201 -1.15 -2.21 9.28
C GLY A 201 0.31 -2.65 9.18
N HIS A 202 0.56 -3.89 8.75
CA HIS A 202 1.92 -4.42 8.59
C HIS A 202 2.71 -3.64 7.54
N VAL A 203 2.11 -3.37 6.37
CA VAL A 203 2.80 -2.65 5.29
C VAL A 203 3.15 -1.23 5.70
N CYS A 204 2.22 -0.52 6.33
CA CYS A 204 2.47 0.86 6.74
C CYS A 204 3.50 0.96 7.86
N GLN A 205 3.52 0.00 8.81
CA GLN A 205 4.54 0.00 9.85
C GLN A 205 5.94 -0.23 9.26
N ASN A 206 6.09 -1.08 8.25
CA ASN A 206 7.36 -1.21 7.53
C ASN A 206 7.77 0.10 6.86
N LEU A 207 6.84 0.82 6.22
CA LEU A 207 7.13 2.14 5.63
C LEU A 207 7.63 3.13 6.69
N TYR A 208 6.97 3.18 7.85
CA TYR A 208 7.36 4.02 8.98
C TYR A 208 8.81 3.76 9.43
N LEU A 209 9.20 2.49 9.54
CA LEU A 209 10.56 2.11 9.95
C LEU A 209 11.59 2.37 8.85
N ALA A 210 11.24 2.09 7.60
CA ALA A 210 12.11 2.33 6.44
C ALA A 210 12.40 3.83 6.25
N CYS A 211 11.43 4.71 6.49
CA CYS A 211 11.63 6.15 6.45
C CYS A 211 12.76 6.63 7.39
N GLU A 212 12.95 5.99 8.55
CA GLU A 212 14.01 6.36 9.49
C GLU A 212 15.41 6.11 8.92
N ALA A 213 15.58 5.14 8.02
CA ALA A 213 16.87 4.86 7.39
C ALA A 213 17.30 6.03 6.49
N ILE A 214 16.39 6.51 5.64
CA ILE A 214 16.70 7.50 4.59
C ILE A 214 16.50 8.96 5.02
N GLY A 215 16.32 9.22 6.32
CA GLY A 215 16.05 10.58 6.81
C GLY A 215 14.73 11.15 6.27
N ALA A 216 13.74 10.29 6.06
CA ALA A 216 12.39 10.66 5.66
C ALA A 216 11.42 10.55 6.85
N GLY A 217 10.20 11.02 6.64
CA GLY A 217 9.11 10.85 7.58
C GLY A 217 7.82 10.54 6.86
N THR A 218 6.91 9.92 7.60
CA THR A 218 5.55 9.65 7.14
C THR A 218 4.54 9.87 8.27
N CYS A 219 3.29 10.12 7.89
CA CYS A 219 2.16 10.12 8.80
C CYS A 219 0.97 9.46 8.09
N ALA A 220 0.66 8.23 8.47
CA ALA A 220 -0.44 7.50 7.89
C ALA A 220 -1.80 8.19 8.07
N ILE A 221 -2.66 8.02 7.08
CA ILE A 221 -3.99 8.63 6.96
C ILE A 221 -5.02 7.50 6.88
N GLY A 222 -5.86 7.41 7.92
CA GLY A 222 -7.02 6.50 7.94
C GLY A 222 -8.36 7.22 7.77
N ALA A 223 -8.35 8.55 7.63
CA ALA A 223 -9.54 9.36 7.42
C ALA A 223 -9.42 10.08 6.08
N TYR A 224 -10.29 9.71 5.14
CA TYR A 224 -10.35 10.24 3.79
C TYR A 224 -11.76 10.03 3.21
N ASP A 225 -12.08 10.77 2.17
CA ASP A 225 -13.28 10.60 1.35
C ASP A 225 -13.04 9.41 0.41
N GLN A 226 -13.76 8.30 0.64
CA GLN A 226 -13.53 7.03 -0.05
C GLN A 226 -13.82 7.20 -1.55
N GLU A 227 -14.99 7.72 -1.87
CA GLU A 227 -15.46 7.91 -3.24
C GLU A 227 -14.56 8.87 -4.01
N ALA A 228 -14.13 9.98 -3.40
CA ALA A 228 -13.24 10.93 -4.06
C ALA A 228 -11.83 10.34 -4.31
N MET A 229 -11.32 9.49 -3.41
CA MET A 229 -10.01 8.88 -3.58
C MET A 229 -10.03 7.74 -4.60
N ASP A 230 -11.08 6.90 -4.59
CA ASP A 230 -11.26 5.85 -5.60
C ASP A 230 -11.44 6.46 -6.99
N GLN A 231 -12.26 7.52 -7.10
CA GLN A 231 -12.40 8.26 -8.36
C GLN A 231 -11.08 8.88 -8.82
N LEU A 232 -10.28 9.45 -7.91
CA LEU A 232 -8.98 10.02 -8.25
C LEU A 232 -8.01 8.98 -8.82
N LEU A 233 -8.08 7.73 -8.36
CA LEU A 233 -7.24 6.62 -8.84
C LEU A 233 -7.86 5.83 -10.01
N HIS A 234 -9.04 6.25 -10.51
CA HIS A 234 -9.81 5.54 -11.52
C HIS A 234 -10.15 4.08 -11.11
N LEU A 235 -10.47 3.88 -9.84
CA LEU A 235 -10.93 2.61 -9.29
C LEU A 235 -12.46 2.51 -9.37
N ASP A 236 -12.98 1.29 -9.43
CA ASP A 236 -14.42 1.03 -9.44
C ASP A 236 -15.08 1.19 -8.06
N GLY A 237 -14.33 1.08 -6.96
CA GLY A 237 -14.85 1.21 -5.60
C GLY A 237 -15.56 -0.05 -5.06
N GLU A 238 -15.60 -1.14 -5.84
CA GLU A 238 -16.27 -2.40 -5.52
C GLU A 238 -15.26 -3.56 -5.42
N GLU A 239 -14.55 -3.85 -6.52
CA GLU A 239 -13.54 -4.91 -6.68
C GLU A 239 -12.13 -4.42 -6.34
N GLU A 240 -11.88 -3.12 -6.48
CA GLU A 240 -10.68 -2.46 -5.97
C GLU A 240 -11.02 -1.09 -5.39
N PHE A 241 -10.52 -0.82 -4.18
CA PHE A 241 -10.74 0.45 -3.48
C PHE A 241 -9.57 0.78 -2.55
N VAL A 242 -9.37 2.07 -2.28
CA VAL A 242 -8.37 2.54 -1.30
C VAL A 242 -8.76 2.07 0.09
N ILE A 243 -7.76 1.61 0.85
CA ILE A 243 -7.94 1.21 2.26
C ILE A 243 -7.04 1.99 3.22
N TYR A 244 -5.89 2.48 2.73
CA TYR A 244 -4.93 3.17 3.60
C TYR A 244 -3.94 4.03 2.83
N MET A 245 -3.43 5.09 3.46
CA MET A 245 -2.49 6.01 2.83
C MET A 245 -1.38 6.46 3.77
N ALA A 246 -0.24 6.84 3.20
CA ALA A 246 0.91 7.34 3.93
C ALA A 246 1.74 8.33 3.06
N PRO A 247 1.61 9.66 3.26
CA PRO A 247 2.52 10.64 2.68
C PRO A 247 3.95 10.43 3.16
N VAL A 248 4.94 10.61 2.29
CA VAL A 248 6.37 10.50 2.59
C VAL A 248 7.12 11.72 2.08
N GLY A 249 8.00 12.28 2.91
CA GLY A 249 8.90 13.37 2.52
C GLY A 249 10.13 13.46 3.42
N LYS A 250 11.15 14.20 2.98
CA LYS A 250 12.39 14.45 3.74
C LYS A 250 12.09 15.29 4.99
N VAL A 251 12.79 15.03 6.09
CA VAL A 251 12.58 15.68 7.41
C VAL A 251 13.84 16.29 7.98
#